data_AF-A0A0D2G3Z6-F1
#
_entry.id   AF-A0A0D2G3Z6-F1
#
_cell.length_a   1.000
_cell.length_b   1.000
_cell.length_c   1.000
_cell.angle_alpha   90.00
_cell.angle_beta   90.00
_cell.angle_gamma   90.00
#
_symmetry.space_group_name_H-M   'P 1'
#
loop_
_entity.id
_entity.type
_entity.pdbx_description
1 polymer ?
#
loop_
_entity_poly.entity_id
_entity_poly.type
_entity_poly.pdbx_seq_one_letter_code
_entity_poly.pdbx_strand_id
1 'polypeptide(L)'
;MAPTSTKPQFLRSLSSTSSLKPTKDKPRLYIVLYPRSASSTNSSFRSALSCDSYHWSIVVGPQTARRADKGIRYHVAHLNHDTHRHFYEEQDIPSNPIAQSGLVRVAVCKVTDEERLHSILRELPIPGDDSAFNCLTWVRQAFCKLHEDGKSVKSYLNADDWQAVETCARKYCKRKRDAGRFQEGNGPLNNNGGNAAWSAEKISTFNFWENRETTP
;
A
#
# COMPACT_ATOMS: atom_id res chain seq x y z
N MET A 1 13.93 -17.17 37.19
CA MET A 1 14.23 -16.93 35.77
C MET A 1 12.94 -16.51 35.08
N ALA A 2 12.86 -15.28 34.59
CA ALA A 2 11.70 -14.74 33.89
C ALA A 2 12.12 -14.33 32.47
N PRO A 3 11.29 -14.53 31.43
CA PRO A 3 11.69 -14.27 30.06
C PRO A 3 11.64 -12.78 29.74
N THR A 4 12.75 -12.22 29.27
CA THR A 4 12.87 -10.87 28.72
C THR A 4 12.20 -10.81 27.36
N SER A 5 11.04 -10.17 27.29
CA SER A 5 10.36 -9.82 26.03
C SER A 5 10.91 -8.50 25.51
N THR A 6 11.75 -8.56 24.49
CA THR A 6 12.30 -7.38 23.80
C THR A 6 11.30 -6.90 22.75
N LYS A 7 10.42 -5.95 23.13
CA LYS A 7 9.64 -5.19 22.14
C LYS A 7 10.53 -4.11 21.52
N PRO A 8 10.51 -3.90 20.19
CA PRO A 8 11.24 -2.79 19.59
C PRO A 8 10.64 -1.45 20.06
N GLN A 9 11.47 -0.62 20.69
CA GLN A 9 11.11 0.74 21.11
C GLN A 9 11.14 1.68 19.91
N PHE A 10 10.00 1.89 19.26
CA PHE A 10 9.81 3.03 18.37
C PHE A 10 8.94 4.07 19.07
N LEU A 11 9.57 4.90 19.91
CA LEU A 11 8.98 6.13 20.42
C LEU A 11 10.05 7.23 20.41
N ARG A 12 10.15 7.94 19.29
CA ARG A 12 10.54 9.36 19.32
C ARG A 12 9.38 10.17 18.76
N SER A 13 8.45 10.51 19.67
CA SER A 13 7.50 11.59 19.46
C SER A 13 8.28 12.89 19.46
N LEU A 14 8.33 13.59 18.33
CA LEU A 14 8.69 15.00 18.33
C LEU A 14 7.42 15.78 18.61
N SER A 15 7.37 16.35 19.81
CA SER A 15 6.40 17.38 20.19
C SER A 15 6.49 18.51 19.18
N SER A 16 5.45 18.70 18.37
CA SER A 16 5.40 19.71 17.33
C SER A 16 4.97 21.06 17.91
N THR A 17 5.91 21.78 18.51
CA THR A 17 5.76 23.23 18.69
C THR A 17 6.66 23.95 17.69
N SER A 18 6.17 24.06 16.45
CA SER A 18 6.63 25.10 15.54
C SER A 18 5.45 25.55 14.68
N SER A 19 4.96 26.75 14.97
CA SER A 19 4.11 27.51 14.07
C SER A 19 4.91 27.82 12.81
N LEU A 20 4.87 26.90 11.85
CA LEU A 20 5.41 27.05 10.51
C LEU A 20 4.31 26.61 9.55
N LYS A 21 3.94 27.53 8.65
CA LYS A 21 2.96 27.35 7.57
C LYS A 21 3.02 25.93 6.97
N PRO A 22 1.87 25.28 6.68
CA PRO A 22 1.85 23.92 6.16
C PRO A 22 2.71 23.84 4.91
N THR A 23 3.80 23.07 5.00
CA THR A 23 4.71 22.84 3.89
C THR A 23 3.95 22.10 2.80
N LYS A 24 3.82 22.71 1.60
CA LYS A 24 3.40 22.16 0.30
C LYS A 24 3.14 20.65 0.33
N ASP A 25 1.89 20.21 0.14
CA ASP A 25 1.45 18.81 0.16
C ASP A 25 2.32 17.92 -0.73
N LYS A 26 3.41 17.39 -0.16
CA LYS A 26 4.32 16.51 -0.89
C LYS A 26 3.64 15.16 -1.12
N PRO A 27 3.80 14.56 -2.31
CA PRO A 27 3.31 13.22 -2.56
C PRO A 27 3.91 12.22 -1.56
N ARG A 28 3.17 11.15 -1.34
CA ARG A 28 3.56 10.04 -0.48
C ARG A 28 3.65 8.79 -1.31
N LEU A 29 4.59 7.94 -0.94
CA LEU A 29 4.65 6.57 -1.43
C LEU A 29 3.78 5.72 -0.52
N TYR A 30 2.89 4.97 -1.14
CA TYR A 30 2.02 4.02 -0.48
C TYR A 30 2.29 2.61 -0.99
N ILE A 31 2.29 1.65 -0.06
CA ILE A 31 2.09 0.24 -0.38
C ILE A 31 0.60 -0.03 -0.38
N VAL A 32 0.05 -0.54 -1.48
CA VAL A 32 -1.39 -0.70 -1.67
C VAL A 32 -1.73 -2.16 -1.95
N LEU A 33 -2.78 -2.65 -1.30
CA LEU A 33 -3.31 -4.00 -1.50
C LEU A 33 -4.59 -3.94 -2.31
N TYR A 34 -4.67 -4.75 -3.34
CA TYR A 34 -5.82 -4.87 -4.25
C TYR A 34 -6.44 -6.27 -4.15
N PRO A 35 -7.73 -6.43 -4.52
CA PRO A 35 -8.31 -7.73 -4.79
C PRO A 35 -7.53 -8.44 -5.91
N ARG A 36 -7.39 -9.77 -5.84
CA ARG A 36 -6.72 -10.57 -6.89
C ARG A 36 -7.78 -11.23 -7.77
N SER A 37 -7.87 -10.85 -9.05
CA SER A 37 -8.90 -11.36 -10.00
C SER A 37 -8.58 -12.74 -10.58
N ALA A 38 -8.42 -13.73 -9.71
CA ALA A 38 -8.64 -15.16 -9.97
C ALA A 38 -9.36 -15.82 -8.79
N SER A 39 -9.65 -15.01 -7.77
CA SER A 39 -10.57 -15.29 -6.70
C SER A 39 -11.93 -14.84 -7.19
N SER A 40 -12.81 -15.79 -7.52
CA SER A 40 -14.24 -15.50 -7.73
C SER A 40 -14.76 -14.55 -6.66
N THR A 41 -15.88 -13.88 -6.87
CA THR A 41 -16.64 -13.22 -5.79
C THR A 41 -16.92 -14.13 -4.57
N ASN A 42 -16.60 -15.44 -4.67
CA ASN A 42 -16.61 -16.44 -3.61
C ASN A 42 -15.24 -16.91 -3.11
N SER A 43 -14.11 -16.49 -3.70
CA SER A 43 -12.81 -16.80 -3.12
C SER A 43 -12.59 -15.85 -1.96
N SER A 44 -12.98 -16.41 -0.84
CA SER A 44 -12.76 -15.87 0.46
C SER A 44 -11.30 -15.44 0.61
N PHE A 45 -11.08 -14.19 0.99
CA PHE A 45 -9.82 -13.64 1.51
C PHE A 45 -9.33 -14.40 2.77
N ARG A 46 -9.31 -15.73 2.76
CA ARG A 46 -9.21 -16.64 3.90
C ARG A 46 -7.77 -16.94 4.31
N SER A 47 -6.80 -16.73 3.43
CA SER A 47 -5.40 -16.97 3.79
C SER A 47 -4.70 -15.66 4.18
N ALA A 48 -4.25 -15.57 5.44
CA ALA A 48 -3.38 -14.47 5.87
C ALA A 48 -1.90 -14.70 5.51
N LEU A 49 -1.57 -15.87 4.93
CA LEU A 49 -0.22 -16.43 4.91
C LEU A 49 0.39 -16.59 3.51
N SER A 50 -0.37 -16.45 2.43
CA SER A 50 0.17 -16.49 1.06
C SER A 50 0.05 -15.14 0.33
N CYS A 51 0.91 -14.92 -0.67
CA CYS A 51 0.79 -13.76 -1.57
C CYS A 51 -0.47 -13.85 -2.46
N ASP A 52 -1.13 -15.00 -2.47
CA ASP A 52 -2.30 -15.29 -3.31
C ASP A 52 -3.54 -14.49 -2.92
N SER A 53 -3.55 -13.91 -1.71
CA SER A 53 -4.74 -13.22 -1.19
C SER A 53 -4.86 -11.76 -1.64
N TYR A 54 -3.77 -11.14 -2.09
CA TYR A 54 -3.78 -9.74 -2.53
C TYR A 54 -2.88 -9.53 -3.74
N HIS A 55 -3.25 -8.57 -4.59
CA HIS A 55 -2.32 -7.98 -5.54
C HIS A 55 -1.62 -6.78 -4.89
N TRP A 56 -0.29 -6.74 -4.96
CA TRP A 56 0.54 -5.72 -4.32
C TRP A 56 0.96 -4.68 -5.35
N SER A 57 0.96 -3.40 -4.96
CA SER A 57 1.48 -2.33 -5.81
C SER A 57 2.05 -1.18 -4.99
N ILE A 58 2.78 -0.30 -5.68
CA ILE A 58 3.16 1.01 -5.17
C ILE A 58 2.21 2.04 -5.75
N VAL A 59 1.81 3.03 -4.94
CA VAL A 59 1.10 4.22 -5.41
C VAL A 59 1.85 5.46 -4.96
N VAL A 60 2.05 6.40 -5.88
CA VAL A 60 2.50 7.76 -5.57
C VAL A 60 1.33 8.71 -5.78
N GLY A 61 0.99 9.49 -4.75
CA GLY A 61 -0.12 10.42 -4.78
C GLY A 61 -0.20 11.31 -3.54
N PRO A 62 -1.21 12.19 -3.43
CA PRO A 62 -1.35 13.13 -2.32
C PRO A 62 -1.64 12.42 -1.00
N GLN A 63 -1.57 13.16 0.10
CA GLN A 63 -1.93 12.67 1.43
C GLN A 63 -3.43 12.37 1.59
N THR A 64 -4.27 13.01 0.77
CA THR A 64 -5.72 12.82 0.76
C THR A 64 -6.09 11.38 0.42
N ALA A 65 -7.25 10.94 0.92
CA ALA A 65 -7.65 9.54 0.89
C ALA A 65 -8.72 9.23 -0.15
N ARG A 66 -8.95 10.10 -1.15
CA ARG A 66 -9.95 9.83 -2.17
C ARG A 66 -9.38 8.81 -3.14
N ARG A 67 -10.21 7.87 -3.56
CA ARG A 67 -9.82 6.81 -4.51
C ARG A 67 -9.42 7.36 -5.87
N ALA A 68 -10.02 8.48 -6.28
CA ALA A 68 -9.76 9.16 -7.54
C ALA A 68 -8.79 10.35 -7.42
N ASP A 69 -8.03 10.43 -6.32
CA ASP A 69 -6.97 11.43 -6.21
C ASP A 69 -5.94 11.24 -7.33
N LYS A 70 -5.37 12.35 -7.82
CA LYS A 70 -4.29 12.31 -8.81
C LYS A 70 -3.12 11.48 -8.29
N GLY A 71 -2.62 10.57 -9.09
CA GLY A 71 -1.52 9.70 -8.70
C GLY A 71 -1.32 8.58 -9.69
N ILE A 72 -0.22 7.86 -9.52
CA ILE A 72 0.18 6.78 -10.41
C ILE A 72 0.33 5.52 -9.57
N ARG A 73 -0.24 4.43 -10.07
CA ARG A 73 -0.06 3.08 -9.55
C ARG A 73 1.00 2.37 -10.39
N TYR A 74 1.98 1.80 -9.71
CA TYR A 74 3.04 1.00 -10.29
C TYR A 74 2.91 -0.44 -9.82
N HIS A 75 2.88 -1.38 -10.74
CA HIS A 75 2.89 -2.79 -10.39
C HIS A 75 3.44 -3.64 -11.53
N VAL A 76 3.71 -4.90 -11.20
CA VAL A 76 3.83 -5.96 -12.21
C VAL A 76 2.56 -6.78 -12.24
N ALA A 77 2.12 -7.19 -13.43
CA ALA A 77 0.98 -8.07 -13.65
C ALA A 77 1.43 -9.32 -14.43
N HIS A 78 0.66 -10.41 -14.32
CA HIS A 78 0.89 -11.58 -15.18
C HIS A 78 0.49 -11.25 -16.62
N LEU A 79 1.36 -11.55 -17.57
CA LEU A 79 1.05 -11.45 -18.99
C LEU A 79 0.02 -12.53 -19.39
N ASN A 80 0.26 -13.76 -18.92
CA ASN A 80 -0.68 -14.87 -18.97
C ASN A 80 -0.42 -15.73 -17.74
N HIS A 81 -1.50 -16.14 -17.04
CA HIS A 81 -1.46 -17.05 -15.91
C HIS A 81 -0.70 -18.35 -16.21
N ASP A 82 -0.70 -18.81 -17.46
CA ASP A 82 -0.08 -20.08 -17.87
C ASP A 82 1.43 -19.95 -18.16
N THR A 83 1.93 -18.73 -18.34
CA THR A 83 3.30 -18.52 -18.85
C THR A 83 4.30 -18.11 -17.77
N HIS A 84 3.85 -17.87 -16.53
CA HIS A 84 4.65 -17.25 -15.44
C HIS A 84 5.33 -15.91 -15.81
N ARG A 85 5.04 -15.36 -16.99
CA ARG A 85 5.62 -14.10 -17.46
C ARG A 85 4.92 -12.93 -16.81
N HIS A 86 5.71 -11.94 -16.44
CA HIS A 86 5.25 -10.69 -15.85
C HIS A 86 5.57 -9.51 -16.75
N PHE A 87 4.83 -8.42 -16.58
CA PHE A 87 5.12 -7.14 -17.21
C PHE A 87 4.80 -6.00 -16.25
N TYR A 88 5.52 -4.90 -16.40
CA TYR A 88 5.37 -3.70 -15.59
C TYR A 88 4.35 -2.75 -16.21
N GLU A 89 3.52 -2.15 -15.36
CA GLU A 89 2.53 -1.15 -15.74
C GLU A 89 2.58 0.08 -14.84
N GLU A 90 2.31 1.23 -15.45
CA GLU A 90 1.99 2.49 -14.80
C GLU A 90 0.55 2.85 -15.14
N GLN A 91 -0.28 3.01 -14.13
CA GLN A 91 -1.69 3.33 -14.30
C GLN A 91 -2.00 4.68 -13.65
N ASP A 92 -2.51 5.63 -14.44
CA ASP A 92 -3.07 6.87 -13.93
C ASP A 92 -4.35 6.57 -13.14
N ILE A 93 -4.36 6.94 -11.85
CA ILE A 93 -5.43 6.59 -10.93
C ILE A 93 -6.78 7.23 -11.32
N PRO A 94 -6.86 8.55 -11.62
CA PRO A 94 -8.12 9.17 -12.02
C PRO A 94 -8.81 8.52 -13.22
N SER A 95 -8.05 8.02 -14.20
CA SER A 95 -8.58 7.41 -15.42
C SER A 95 -8.75 5.88 -15.36
N ASN A 96 -8.26 5.20 -14.32
CA ASN A 96 -8.27 3.74 -14.23
C ASN A 96 -9.10 3.21 -13.03
N PRO A 97 -10.32 2.68 -13.26
CA PRO A 97 -11.16 2.13 -12.20
C PRO A 97 -10.51 0.99 -11.39
N ILE A 98 -9.67 0.17 -12.02
CA ILE A 98 -8.95 -0.91 -11.33
C ILE A 98 -7.95 -0.31 -10.34
N ALA A 99 -7.22 0.75 -10.74
CA ALA A 99 -6.29 1.45 -9.86
C ALA A 99 -7.00 2.11 -8.66
N GLN A 100 -8.28 2.50 -8.80
CA GLN A 100 -9.11 3.05 -7.73
C GLN A 100 -9.65 2.00 -6.74
N SER A 101 -9.57 0.70 -7.09
CA SER A 101 -10.18 -0.41 -6.34
C SER A 101 -9.37 -0.93 -5.14
N GLY A 102 -8.31 -0.23 -4.72
CA GLY A 102 -7.45 -0.66 -3.61
C GLY A 102 -8.23 -0.90 -2.29
N LEU A 103 -7.94 -1.99 -1.61
CA LEU A 103 -8.58 -2.36 -0.34
C LEU A 103 -8.11 -1.45 0.79
N VAL A 104 -6.79 -1.35 0.93
CA VAL A 104 -6.10 -0.50 1.92
C VAL A 104 -4.81 0.04 1.32
N ARG A 105 -4.31 1.12 1.89
CA ARG A 105 -2.95 1.62 1.62
C ARG A 105 -2.20 1.94 2.91
N VAL A 106 -0.89 1.73 2.88
CA VAL A 106 0.05 2.05 3.97
C VAL A 106 1.03 3.10 3.47
N ALA A 107 1.01 4.29 4.07
CA ALA A 107 1.98 5.34 3.78
C ALA A 107 3.32 4.96 4.41
N VAL A 108 4.39 4.90 3.61
CA VAL A 108 5.72 4.46 4.07
C VAL A 108 6.79 5.55 3.99
N CYS A 109 6.69 6.49 3.05
CA CYS A 109 7.60 7.65 3.00
C CYS A 109 6.98 8.85 2.28
N LYS A 110 7.70 9.98 2.32
CA LYS A 110 7.43 11.17 1.50
C LYS A 110 8.27 11.11 0.24
N VAL A 111 7.71 11.45 -0.90
CA VAL A 111 8.48 11.57 -2.16
C VAL A 111 9.13 12.95 -2.20
N THR A 112 10.42 12.98 -2.55
CA THR A 112 11.22 14.21 -2.68
C THR A 112 11.60 14.52 -4.11
N ASP A 113 11.72 13.49 -4.96
CA ASP A 113 12.01 13.58 -6.38
C ASP A 113 11.21 12.50 -7.12
N GLU A 114 10.12 12.90 -7.75
CA GLU A 114 9.21 12.00 -8.47
C GLU A 114 9.88 11.45 -9.73
N GLU A 115 10.55 12.27 -10.54
CA GLU A 115 11.21 11.83 -11.77
C GLU A 115 12.26 10.76 -11.50
N ARG A 116 13.07 10.95 -10.45
CA ARG A 116 14.03 9.93 -10.02
C ARG A 116 13.37 8.65 -9.54
N LEU A 117 12.29 8.77 -8.76
CA LEU A 117 11.49 7.61 -8.33
C LEU A 117 10.96 6.84 -9.55
N HIS A 118 10.41 7.54 -10.53
CA HIS A 118 9.93 6.96 -11.79
C HIS A 118 11.01 6.19 -12.52
N SER A 119 12.20 6.79 -12.71
CA SER A 119 13.33 6.13 -13.36
C SER A 119 13.72 4.84 -12.64
N ILE A 120 13.84 4.89 -11.30
CA ILE A 120 14.18 3.70 -10.49
C ILE A 120 13.14 2.59 -10.68
N LEU A 121 11.84 2.90 -10.66
CA LEU A 121 10.80 1.89 -10.81
C LEU A 121 10.78 1.25 -12.21
N ARG A 122 11.04 2.04 -13.27
CA ARG A 122 11.11 1.56 -14.66
C ARG A 122 12.33 0.69 -14.94
N GLU A 123 13.43 0.94 -14.24
CA GLU A 123 14.69 0.21 -14.40
C GLU A 123 14.72 -1.13 -13.65
N LEU A 124 13.73 -1.42 -12.79
CA LEU A 124 13.68 -2.68 -12.07
C LEU A 124 13.56 -3.86 -13.03
N PRO A 125 14.42 -4.88 -12.91
CA PRO A 125 14.40 -6.04 -13.79
C PRO A 125 13.11 -6.85 -13.57
N ILE A 126 12.55 -7.34 -14.68
CA ILE A 126 11.47 -8.33 -14.68
C ILE A 126 12.05 -9.62 -15.23
N PRO A 127 12.34 -10.61 -14.36
CA PRO A 127 12.86 -11.90 -14.80
C PRO A 127 11.88 -12.58 -15.76
N GLY A 128 12.43 -13.19 -16.82
CA GLY A 128 11.61 -13.92 -17.81
C GLY A 128 11.11 -15.28 -17.32
N ASP A 129 11.90 -15.95 -16.46
CA ASP A 129 11.62 -17.30 -15.96
C ASP A 129 12.08 -17.40 -14.49
N ASP A 130 11.28 -16.83 -13.59
CA ASP A 130 11.49 -16.94 -12.15
C ASP A 130 10.14 -17.12 -11.45
N SER A 131 9.88 -18.35 -10.99
CA SER A 131 8.64 -18.69 -10.26
C SER A 131 8.49 -17.98 -8.91
N ALA A 132 9.57 -17.45 -8.34
CA ALA A 132 9.53 -16.65 -7.12
C ALA A 132 9.19 -15.17 -7.41
N PHE A 133 9.31 -14.73 -8.66
CA PHE A 133 8.97 -13.37 -9.05
C PHE A 133 7.44 -13.19 -9.13
N ASN A 134 6.94 -12.15 -8.47
CA ASN A 134 5.53 -11.78 -8.44
C ASN A 134 5.37 -10.33 -7.97
N CYS A 135 4.13 -9.84 -7.91
CA CYS A 135 3.82 -8.48 -7.47
C CYS A 135 4.37 -8.12 -6.07
N LEU A 136 4.43 -9.06 -5.12
CA LEU A 136 4.97 -8.80 -3.78
C LEU A 136 6.49 -8.67 -3.81
N THR A 137 7.17 -9.59 -4.50
CA THR A 137 8.64 -9.56 -4.60
C THR A 137 9.12 -8.36 -5.41
N TRP A 138 8.38 -7.94 -6.45
CA TRP A 138 8.65 -6.68 -7.16
C TRP A 138 8.47 -5.46 -6.24
N VAL A 139 7.38 -5.37 -5.48
CA VAL A 139 7.18 -4.25 -4.53
C VAL A 139 8.28 -4.22 -3.46
N ARG A 140 8.73 -5.39 -2.97
CA ARG A 140 9.88 -5.49 -2.06
C ARG A 140 11.14 -4.91 -2.70
N GLN A 141 11.48 -5.33 -3.92
CA GLN A 141 12.66 -4.84 -4.63
C GLN A 141 12.60 -3.32 -4.85
N ALA A 142 11.44 -2.81 -5.27
CA ALA A 142 11.20 -1.39 -5.44
C ALA A 142 11.35 -0.61 -4.12
N PHE A 143 10.77 -1.12 -3.03
CA PHE A 143 10.94 -0.53 -1.70
C PHE A 143 12.42 -0.45 -1.31
N CYS A 144 13.16 -1.55 -1.43
CA CYS A 144 14.59 -1.58 -1.09
C CYS A 144 15.37 -0.58 -1.94
N LYS A 145 15.18 -0.58 -3.27
CA LYS A 145 15.91 0.30 -4.19
C LYS A 145 15.64 1.78 -3.95
N LEU A 146 14.39 2.16 -3.69
CA LEU A 146 14.06 3.55 -3.37
C LEU A 146 14.67 4.02 -2.04
N HIS A 147 14.75 3.13 -1.04
CA HIS A 147 15.38 3.48 0.24
C HIS A 147 16.91 3.48 0.18
N GLU A 148 17.53 2.57 -0.59
CA GLU A 148 18.97 2.57 -0.88
C GLU A 148 19.41 3.81 -1.67
N ASP A 149 18.55 4.30 -2.58
CA ASP A 149 18.81 5.50 -3.36
C ASP A 149 18.99 6.76 -2.49
N GLY A 150 18.18 6.89 -1.43
CA GLY A 150 18.28 7.99 -0.45
C GLY A 150 18.00 9.39 -0.99
N LYS A 151 17.59 9.54 -2.26
CA LYS A 151 17.41 10.83 -2.95
C LYS A 151 15.98 11.05 -3.45
N SER A 152 15.34 9.97 -3.90
CA SER A 152 13.95 9.96 -4.39
C SER A 152 12.90 10.06 -3.29
N VAL A 153 13.23 9.59 -2.08
CA VAL A 153 12.32 9.58 -0.94
C VAL A 153 12.95 10.11 0.34
N LYS A 154 12.11 10.66 1.23
CA LYS A 154 12.44 10.98 2.61
C LYS A 154 11.65 10.07 3.55
N SER A 155 12.37 9.23 4.30
CA SER A 155 11.80 8.19 5.16
C SER A 155 12.55 8.10 6.49
N TYR A 156 11.88 7.54 7.51
CA TYR A 156 12.54 7.01 8.72
C TYR A 156 12.87 5.52 8.60
N LEU A 157 12.44 4.89 7.50
CA LEU A 157 12.66 3.49 7.20
C LEU A 157 13.94 3.33 6.38
N ASN A 158 14.54 2.15 6.49
CA ASN A 158 15.62 1.66 5.65
C ASN A 158 15.14 0.46 4.83
N ALA A 159 15.98 -0.02 3.90
CA ALA A 159 15.66 -1.18 3.05
C ALA A 159 15.31 -2.45 3.88
N ASP A 160 15.93 -2.62 5.05
CA ASP A 160 15.72 -3.77 5.93
C ASP A 160 14.36 -3.76 6.65
N ASP A 161 13.65 -2.63 6.67
CA ASP A 161 12.34 -2.50 7.33
C ASP A 161 11.19 -3.11 6.52
N TRP A 162 11.47 -3.65 5.31
CA TRP A 162 10.46 -4.23 4.44
C TRP A 162 9.55 -5.23 5.17
N GLN A 163 10.13 -6.13 5.97
CA GLN A 163 9.35 -7.17 6.66
C GLN A 163 8.31 -6.57 7.62
N ALA A 164 8.64 -5.45 8.27
CA ALA A 164 7.72 -4.75 9.16
C ALA A 164 6.60 -4.05 8.37
N VAL A 165 6.93 -3.43 7.23
CA VAL A 165 5.98 -2.80 6.31
C VAL A 165 4.99 -3.82 5.75
N GLU A 166 5.49 -4.94 5.24
CA GLU A 166 4.65 -6.02 4.71
C GLU A 166 3.68 -6.55 5.78
N THR A 167 4.22 -6.82 6.98
CA THR A 167 3.44 -7.30 8.11
C THR A 167 2.35 -6.30 8.51
N CYS A 168 2.66 -5.00 8.52
CA CYS A 168 1.71 -3.94 8.80
C CYS A 168 0.57 -3.92 7.76
N ALA A 169 0.89 -3.94 6.47
CA ALA A 169 -0.11 -3.92 5.40
C ALA A 169 -1.07 -5.12 5.50
N ARG A 170 -0.54 -6.33 5.72
CA ARG A 170 -1.36 -7.55 5.90
C ARG A 170 -2.26 -7.45 7.13
N LYS A 171 -1.70 -7.10 8.29
CA LYS A 171 -2.47 -6.95 9.54
C LYS A 171 -3.56 -5.89 9.42
N TYR A 172 -3.24 -4.77 8.78
CA TYR A 172 -4.18 -3.69 8.57
C TYR A 172 -5.35 -4.10 7.67
N CYS A 173 -5.07 -4.73 6.53
CA CYS A 173 -6.10 -5.24 5.63
C CYS A 173 -6.98 -6.29 6.31
N LYS A 174 -6.38 -7.23 7.04
CA LYS A 174 -7.11 -8.21 7.87
C LYS A 174 -8.03 -7.51 8.87
N ARG A 175 -7.54 -6.51 9.61
CA ARG A 175 -8.37 -5.75 10.56
C ARG A 175 -9.57 -5.08 9.89
N LYS A 176 -9.40 -4.52 8.69
CA LYS A 176 -10.51 -3.92 7.93
C LYS A 176 -11.52 -4.93 7.41
N ARG A 177 -11.03 -6.08 6.94
CA ARG A 177 -11.88 -7.20 6.54
C ARG A 177 -12.70 -7.72 7.72
N ASP A 178 -12.04 -7.99 8.85
CA ASP A 178 -12.71 -8.53 10.05
C ASP A 178 -13.73 -7.55 10.64
N ALA A 179 -13.54 -6.24 10.41
CA ALA A 179 -14.51 -5.20 10.71
C ALA A 179 -15.66 -5.08 9.69
N GLY A 180 -15.70 -5.93 8.65
CA GLY A 180 -16.77 -5.94 7.64
C GLY A 180 -16.62 -4.93 6.50
N ARG A 181 -15.51 -4.18 6.40
CA ARG A 181 -15.37 -3.09 5.41
C ARG A 181 -15.60 -3.54 3.95
N PHE A 182 -15.24 -4.77 3.61
CA PHE A 182 -15.26 -5.27 2.23
C PHE A 182 -16.46 -6.16 1.91
N GLN A 183 -17.50 -6.19 2.77
CA GLN A 183 -18.72 -6.96 2.53
C GLN A 183 -19.65 -6.22 1.55
N GLU A 184 -20.30 -6.98 0.66
CA GLU A 184 -21.36 -6.45 -0.21
C GLU A 184 -22.50 -5.87 0.65
N GLY A 185 -22.96 -4.66 0.33
CA GLY A 185 -24.03 -3.97 1.07
C GLY A 185 -23.57 -2.97 2.15
N ASN A 186 -22.27 -2.89 2.48
CA ASN A 186 -21.74 -1.82 3.36
C ASN A 186 -21.52 -0.46 2.62
N GLY A 187 -22.17 -0.29 1.46
CA GLY A 187 -22.35 1.00 0.80
C GLY A 187 -23.39 1.88 1.53
N PRO A 188 -23.63 3.12 1.09
CA PRO A 188 -24.31 4.17 1.86
C PRO A 188 -25.81 3.97 2.16
N LEU A 189 -26.36 2.77 1.98
CA LEU A 189 -27.76 2.46 2.28
C LEU A 189 -27.83 1.28 3.24
N ASN A 190 -27.57 1.56 4.52
CA ASN A 190 -28.22 0.79 5.56
C ASN A 190 -29.68 1.31 5.59
N ASN A 191 -30.65 0.43 5.36
CA ASN A 191 -32.08 0.76 5.42
C ASN A 191 -32.58 0.96 6.87
N ASN A 192 -31.66 1.24 7.81
CA ASN A 192 -31.89 1.38 9.24
C ASN A 192 -31.45 2.75 9.79
N GLY A 193 -31.23 3.76 8.94
CA GLY A 193 -30.93 5.13 9.37
C GLY A 193 -29.58 5.30 10.11
N GLY A 194 -28.68 4.32 10.02
CA GLY A 194 -27.33 4.43 10.57
C GLY A 194 -26.34 4.91 9.51
N ASN A 195 -25.58 5.96 9.81
CA ASN A 195 -24.48 6.42 8.95
C ASN A 195 -23.57 5.24 8.57
N ALA A 196 -23.25 5.10 7.28
CA ALA A 196 -22.26 4.13 6.83
C ALA A 196 -20.94 4.38 7.58
N ALA A 197 -20.42 3.34 8.25
CA ALA A 197 -19.18 3.44 9.03
C ALA A 197 -17.95 3.77 8.16
N TRP A 198 -18.07 3.63 6.82
CA TRP A 198 -17.02 3.91 5.86
C TRP A 198 -17.56 4.62 4.62
N SER A 199 -16.72 5.50 4.06
CA SER A 199 -16.99 6.17 2.79
C SER A 199 -16.47 5.33 1.62
N ALA A 200 -17.34 4.99 0.66
CA ALA A 200 -16.97 4.27 -0.55
C ALA A 200 -15.90 5.01 -1.38
N GLU A 201 -15.95 6.35 -1.40
CA GLU A 201 -14.99 7.20 -2.11
C GLU A 201 -13.60 7.26 -1.48
N LYS A 202 -13.44 6.74 -0.25
CA LYS A 202 -12.20 6.85 0.51
C LYS A 202 -11.53 5.49 0.66
N ILE A 203 -10.20 5.46 0.54
CA ILE A 203 -9.39 4.28 0.82
C ILE A 203 -8.90 4.31 2.27
N SER A 204 -9.05 3.19 2.98
CA SER A 204 -8.48 2.98 4.31
C SER A 204 -6.97 3.20 4.27
N THR A 205 -6.48 4.12 5.08
CA THR A 205 -5.08 4.55 5.06
C THR A 205 -4.47 4.41 6.45
N PHE A 206 -3.37 3.66 6.53
CA PHE A 206 -2.51 3.62 7.69
C PHE A 206 -1.21 4.37 7.42
N ASN A 207 -0.75 5.18 8.36
CA ASN A 207 0.53 5.85 8.29
C ASN A 207 1.53 5.05 9.14
N PHE A 208 2.54 4.49 8.48
CA PHE A 208 3.46 3.54 9.12
C PHE A 208 4.31 4.20 10.21
N TRP A 209 4.95 5.34 9.92
CA TRP A 209 5.86 6.00 10.87
C TRP A 209 5.13 6.73 12.00
N GLU A 210 3.89 7.19 11.77
CA GLU A 210 3.04 7.73 12.84
C GLU A 210 2.32 6.63 13.64
N ASN A 211 2.42 5.37 13.19
CA ASN A 211 1.73 4.22 13.77
C ASN A 211 0.23 4.48 14.02
N ARG A 212 -0.45 5.11 13.05
CA ARG A 212 -1.86 5.45 13.18
C ARG A 212 -2.63 5.30 11.89
N GLU A 213 -3.91 5.03 12.04
CA GLU A 213 -4.88 5.15 10.97
C GLU A 213 -5.19 6.63 10.71
N THR A 214 -5.04 7.06 9.46
CA THR A 214 -5.41 8.42 9.03
C THR A 214 -6.76 8.46 8.32
N THR A 215 -7.20 7.33 7.78
CA THR A 215 -8.53 7.18 7.17
C THR A 215 -9.08 5.80 7.52
N PRO A 216 -10.22 5.71 8.21
CA PRO A 216 -10.85 4.44 8.56
C PRO A 216 -11.34 3.68 7.33
#